data_AF-A0A0N7FDY0-F1
#
_entry.id   AF-A0A0N7FDY0-F1
#
_cell.length_a   1.000
_cell.length_b   1.000
_cell.length_c   1.000
_cell.angle_alpha   90.00
_cell.angle_beta   90.00
_cell.angle_gamma   90.00
#
_symmetry.space_group_name_H-M   'P 1'
#
loop_
_entity.id
_entity.type
_entity.pdbx_description
1 polymer ?
#
loop_
_entity_poly.entity_id
_entity_poly.type
_entity_poly.pdbx_seq_one_letter_code
_entity_poly.pdbx_strand_id
1 'polypeptide(L)' 'EYIVSTRVRCGRSLEGYPFNPCLTEAQYKEMEDKVSSTLSGLDGELKGTFYPL' A
#
# COMPACT_ATOMS: atom_id res chain seq x y z
N GLU A 1 30.37 5.92 18.10
CA GLU A 1 29.50 5.13 17.21
C GLU A 1 28.06 5.48 17.49
N TYR A 2 27.26 5.66 16.44
CA TYR A 2 25.91 6.22 16.53
C TYR A 2 24.96 5.43 15.63
N ILE A 3 23.71 5.89 15.55
CA ILE A 3 22.55 5.24 14.93
C ILE A 3 22.87 4.68 13.52
N VAL A 4 22.54 3.39 13.31
CA VAL A 4 22.67 2.67 12.02
C VAL A 4 21.58 3.09 11.02
N SER A 5 20.33 3.17 11.47
CA SER A 5 19.21 3.68 10.66
C SER A 5 18.02 4.06 11.54
N THR A 6 17.17 4.95 11.01
CA THR A 6 15.89 5.33 11.61
C THR A 6 14.79 5.11 10.58
N ARG A 7 13.68 4.50 10.99
CA ARG A 7 12.55 4.18 10.10
C ARG A 7 11.22 4.51 10.76
N VAL A 8 10.33 5.16 10.01
CA VAL A 8 8.96 5.47 10.42
C VAL A 8 7.98 4.87 9.41
N ARG A 9 6.84 4.35 9.87
CA ARG A 9 5.78 3.81 9.02
C ARG A 9 4.39 4.17 9.54
N CYS A 10 3.42 4.23 8.64
CA CYS A 10 2.00 4.45 8.94
C CYS A 10 1.14 3.38 8.26
N GLY A 11 0.02 3.00 8.90
CA GLY A 11 -1.04 2.19 8.30
C GLY A 11 -2.28 3.04 8.03
N ARG A 12 -3.03 2.72 6.97
CA ARG A 12 -4.32 3.32 6.62
C ARG A 12 -5.28 2.22 6.14
N SER A 13 -6.57 2.45 6.30
CA SER A 13 -7.63 1.56 5.83
C SER A 13 -8.41 2.25 4.71
N LEU A 14 -8.91 1.47 3.75
CA LEU A 14 -9.75 1.97 2.66
C LEU A 14 -11.21 1.93 3.11
N GLU A 15 -11.89 3.07 3.01
CA GLU A 15 -13.33 3.14 3.26
C GLU A 15 -14.09 2.22 2.29
N GLY A 16 -15.13 1.55 2.78
CA GLY A 16 -15.91 0.57 2.01
C GLY A 16 -15.33 -0.85 1.98
N TYR A 17 -14.13 -1.08 2.53
CA TYR A 17 -13.53 -2.40 2.68
C TYR A 17 -13.46 -2.82 4.15
N PRO A 18 -13.94 -4.02 4.52
CA PRO A 18 -13.79 -4.52 5.87
C PRO A 18 -12.33 -4.92 6.15
N PHE A 19 -12.02 -5.25 7.41
CA PHE A 19 -10.71 -5.81 7.75
C PHE A 19 -10.55 -7.24 7.22
N ASN A 20 -9.30 -7.70 7.15
CA ASN A 20 -8.89 -9.00 6.60
C ASN A 20 -9.77 -10.21 6.97
N PRO A 21 -10.30 -10.36 8.22
CA PRO A 21 -11.16 -11.49 8.55
C PRO A 21 -12.46 -11.58 7.74
N CYS A 22 -12.89 -10.48 7.12
CA CYS A 22 -14.15 -10.38 6.38
C CYS A 22 -13.94 -10.01 4.91
N LEU A 23 -12.69 -9.96 4.43
CA LEU A 23 -12.39 -9.69 3.03
C LEU A 23 -12.56 -10.94 2.16
N THR A 24 -13.09 -10.75 0.95
CA THR A 24 -13.14 -11.77 -0.09
C THR A 24 -11.95 -11.64 -1.04
N GLU A 25 -11.63 -12.69 -1.80
CA GLU A 25 -10.55 -12.66 -2.80
C GLU A 25 -10.75 -11.55 -3.85
N ALA A 26 -12.00 -11.35 -4.29
CA ALA A 26 -12.34 -10.28 -5.22
C ALA A 26 -12.02 -8.90 -4.62
N GLN A 27 -12.35 -8.68 -3.35
CA GLN A 27 -12.03 -7.44 -2.66
C GLN A 27 -10.52 -7.23 -2.53
N TYR A 28 -9.73 -8.28 -2.30
CA TYR A 28 -8.26 -8.15 -2.29
C TYR A 28 -7.72 -7.67 -3.64
N LYS A 29 -8.17 -8.25 -4.75
CA LYS A 29 -7.76 -7.85 -6.11
C LYS A 29 -8.18 -6.41 -6.42
N GLU A 30 -9.42 -6.04 -6.08
CA GLU A 30 -9.88 -4.66 -6.25
C GLU A 30 -9.06 -3.65 -5.43
N MET A 31 -8.70 -3.99 -4.19
CA MET A 31 -7.86 -3.14 -3.35
C MET A 31 -6.45 -3.02 -3.93
N GLU A 32 -5.87 -4.12 -4.42
CA GLU A 32 -4.56 -4.14 -5.08
C GLU A 32 -4.53 -3.24 -6.32
N ASP A 33 -5.52 -3.37 -7.20
CA ASP A 33 -5.64 -2.55 -8.41
C ASP A 33 -5.81 -1.06 -8.07
N LYS A 34 -6.62 -0.73 -7.06
CA LYS A 34 -6.82 0.66 -6.61
C LYS A 34 -5.55 1.27 -6.01
N VAL A 35 -4.82 0.52 -5.18
CA VAL A 35 -3.61 1.03 -4.54
C VAL A 35 -2.48 1.15 -5.56
N SER A 36 -2.25 0.13 -6.38
CA SER A 36 -1.18 0.13 -7.39
C SER A 36 -1.37 1.24 -8.43
N SER A 37 -2.60 1.46 -8.92
CA SER A 37 -2.91 2.56 -9.83
C SER A 37 -2.68 3.93 -9.19
N THR A 38 -3.11 4.13 -7.94
CA THR A 38 -2.90 5.39 -7.21
C THR A 38 -1.41 5.67 -6.99
N LEU A 39 -0.63 4.65 -6.60
CA LEU A 39 0.81 4.79 -6.38
C LEU A 39 1.59 5.03 -7.68
N SER A 40 1.07 4.58 -8.82
CA SER A 40 1.67 4.82 -10.14
C SER A 40 1.57 6.29 -10.57
N GLY A 41 0.67 7.06 -9.97
CA GLY A 41 0.55 8.51 -10.18
C GLY A 41 1.50 9.35 -9.33
N LEU A 42 2.36 8.73 -8.50
CA LEU A 42 3.36 9.45 -7.73
C LEU A 42 4.57 9.82 -8.60
N ASP A 43 5.01 11.05 -8.47
CA ASP A 43 6.12 11.63 -9.23
C ASP A 43 7.31 12.01 -8.33
N GLY A 44 8.43 12.36 -8.96
CA GLY A 44 9.64 12.82 -8.27
C GLY A 44 10.29 11.72 -7.43
N GLU A 45 10.67 12.05 -6.20
CA GLU A 45 11.32 11.12 -5.24
C GLU A 45 10.42 9.94 -4.85
N LEU A 46 9.09 10.10 -4.97
CA LEU A 46 8.12 9.09 -4.57
C LEU A 46 7.70 8.15 -5.72
N LYS A 47 8.22 8.38 -6.93
CA LYS A 47 7.93 7.54 -8.10
C LYS A 47 8.51 6.14 -7.89
N GLY A 48 7.72 5.11 -8.18
CA GLY A 48 8.15 3.73 -8.00
C GLY A 48 7.39 2.74 -8.86
N THR A 49 7.66 1.46 -8.61
CA THR A 49 7.05 0.32 -9.30
C THR A 49 6.35 -0.55 -8.25
N PHE A 50 5.11 -0.93 -8.53
CA PHE A 50 4.38 -1.90 -7.72
C PHE A 50 4.81 -3.33 -8.11
N TYR A 51 5.16 -4.15 -7.12
CA TYR A 51 5.58 -5.55 -7.30
C TYR A 51 4.58 -6.48 -6.61
N PRO A 52 3.73 -7.22 -7.36
CA PRO A 52 2.81 -8.20 -6.80
C PRO A 52 3.57 -9.32 -6.06
N LEU A 53 2.94 -9.86 -5.00
CA LEU A 53 3.49 -10.93 -4.15
C LEU A 53 3.23 -12.33 -4.73
#